data_AF-A0A938WVI6-F1
#
_entry.id   AF-A0A938WVI6-F1
#
_cell.length_a   1.000
_cell.length_b   1.000
_cell.length_c   1.000
_cell.angle_alpha   90.00
_cell.angle_beta   90.00
_cell.angle_gamma   90.00
#
_symmetry.space_group_name_H-M   'P 1'
#
loop_
_entity.id
_entity.type
_entity.pdbx_description
1 polymer ?
#
loop_
_entity_poly.entity_id
_entity_poly.type
_entity_poly.pdbx_seq_one_letter_code
_entity_poly.pdbx_strand_id
1 'polypeptide(L)'
;KNMVCCNLCVYTDGYFGNLEVSSTNDLFRSVLDMFYHYDPAKHIHLMQTLGHSYLTEHQFAQILGKMRLYQCLPQGYQKSIPRLLITDTQINSVAKAYIQDENFGGFGGDLSMWRFYNLLTGANKSSYIDSFLDRSLNATEIAQGINMALHGDERYSWFID
;
A
#
# COMPACT_ATOMS: atom_id res chain seq x y z
N LYS A 1 -21.34 21.57 6.54
CA LYS A 1 -19.96 21.00 6.51
C LYS A 1 -20.04 19.73 5.68
N ASN A 2 -19.55 19.75 4.44
CA ASN A 2 -19.48 18.54 3.61
C ASN A 2 -18.15 17.86 3.91
N MET A 3 -18.17 16.81 4.73
CA MET A 3 -17.02 15.93 4.89
C MET A 3 -17.14 14.82 3.84
N VAL A 4 -16.51 15.03 2.69
CA VAL A 4 -16.28 13.93 1.76
C VAL A 4 -15.02 13.23 2.23
N CYS A 5 -15.19 12.13 2.97
CA CYS A 5 -14.07 11.24 3.28
C CYS A 5 -13.80 10.39 2.04
N CYS A 6 -13.11 10.96 1.03
CA CYS A 6 -12.51 10.15 -0.01
C CYS A 6 -11.36 9.39 0.65
N ASN A 7 -11.62 8.16 1.10
CA ASN A 7 -10.56 7.18 1.28
C ASN A 7 -9.96 6.96 -0.11
N LEU A 8 -8.99 7.80 -0.50
CA LEU A 8 -8.19 7.75 -1.73
C LEU A 8 -7.34 6.46 -1.81
N CYS A 9 -7.89 5.33 -1.37
CA CYS A 9 -7.29 4.02 -1.47
C CYS A 9 -7.33 3.64 -2.95
N VAL A 10 -6.19 3.79 -3.62
CA VAL A 10 -6.03 3.39 -5.01
C VAL A 10 -5.41 2.01 -5.02
N TYR A 11 -6.17 1.04 -5.53
CA TYR A 11 -5.71 -0.30 -5.86
C TYR A 11 -5.45 -0.37 -7.36
N THR A 12 -4.47 -1.15 -7.82
CA THR A 12 -4.17 -1.19 -9.25
C THR A 12 -3.92 -2.61 -9.79
N ASP A 13 -4.76 -2.99 -10.75
CA ASP A 13 -4.43 -3.70 -12.00
C ASP A 13 -4.57 -2.77 -13.23
N GLY A 14 -4.81 -1.47 -13.00
CA GLY A 14 -5.09 -0.44 -14.02
C GLY A 14 -4.27 0.86 -13.89
N TYR A 15 -3.10 0.81 -13.25
CA TYR A 15 -2.18 1.95 -13.27
C TYR A 15 -1.33 1.90 -14.54
N PHE A 16 -1.45 2.94 -15.38
CA PHE A 16 -0.62 3.14 -16.56
C PHE A 16 0.27 4.36 -16.32
N GLY A 17 1.54 4.12 -15.98
CA GLY A 17 2.42 5.18 -15.49
C GLY A 17 2.80 6.24 -16.53
N ASN A 18 2.82 5.90 -17.82
CA ASN A 18 3.04 6.87 -18.88
C ASN A 18 2.24 6.47 -20.12
N LEU A 19 1.28 7.31 -20.54
CA LEU A 19 0.48 7.13 -21.75
C LEU A 19 0.90 8.12 -22.83
N GLU A 20 1.67 7.63 -23.79
CA GLU A 20 2.07 8.40 -24.97
C GLU A 20 1.14 8.09 -26.14
N VAL A 21 0.50 9.13 -26.66
CA VAL A 21 -0.52 9.01 -27.71
C VAL A 21 -0.28 10.04 -28.80
N SER A 22 -0.46 9.64 -30.06
CA SER A 22 -0.26 10.52 -31.22
C SER A 22 -1.54 11.26 -31.64
N SER A 23 -2.69 10.86 -31.11
CA SER A 23 -3.98 11.50 -31.39
C SER A 23 -4.95 11.39 -30.20
N THR A 24 -5.99 12.23 -30.20
CA THR A 24 -7.08 12.18 -29.21
C THR A 24 -7.90 10.88 -29.31
N ASN A 25 -7.97 10.27 -30.49
CA ASN A 25 -8.63 8.97 -30.68
C ASN A 25 -7.84 7.84 -30.01
N ASP A 26 -6.51 7.89 -30.07
CA ASP A 26 -5.65 6.90 -29.41
C ASP A 26 -5.72 7.04 -27.89
N LEU A 27 -5.78 8.28 -27.39
CA LEU A 27 -6.06 8.55 -25.98
C LEU A 27 -7.38 7.92 -25.54
N PHE A 28 -8.45 8.18 -26.28
CA PHE A 28 -9.78 7.67 -25.96
C PHE A 28 -9.81 6.14 -25.92
N ARG A 29 -9.20 5.48 -26.92
CA ARG A 29 -9.10 4.01 -26.96
C ARG A 29 -8.30 3.46 -25.80
N SER A 30 -7.15 4.06 -25.49
CA SER A 30 -6.28 3.60 -24.40
C SER A 30 -6.95 3.72 -23.04
N VAL A 31 -7.72 4.80 -22.82
CA VAL A 31 -8.50 4.98 -21.59
C VAL A 31 -9.64 3.97 -21.49
N LEU A 32 -10.36 3.70 -22.59
CA LEU A 32 -11.40 2.66 -22.59
C LEU A 32 -10.83 1.27 -22.32
N ASP A 33 -9.70 0.95 -22.95
CA ASP A 33 -9.01 -0.33 -22.77
C ASP A 33 -8.56 -0.51 -21.32
N MET A 34 -8.03 0.54 -20.70
CA MET A 34 -7.67 0.54 -19.28
C MET A 34 -8.89 0.26 -18.37
N PHE A 35 -10.05 0.88 -18.64
CA PHE A 35 -11.25 0.60 -17.86
C PHE A 35 -11.82 -0.80 -18.10
N TYR A 36 -11.68 -1.32 -19.33
CA TYR A 36 -12.15 -2.66 -19.68
C TYR A 36 -11.36 -3.75 -18.96
N HIS A 37 -10.05 -3.56 -18.80
CA HIS A 37 -9.16 -4.52 -18.13
C HIS A 37 -9.22 -4.49 -16.61
N TYR A 38 -9.86 -3.47 -16.00
CA TYR A 38 -10.04 -3.42 -14.55
C TYR A 38 -10.98 -4.53 -14.07
N ASP A 39 -10.50 -5.42 -13.19
CA ASP A 39 -11.29 -6.51 -12.62
C ASP A 39 -11.78 -6.14 -11.20
N PRO A 40 -13.01 -5.63 -11.04
CA PRO A 40 -13.55 -5.28 -9.73
C PRO A 40 -13.74 -6.48 -8.82
N ALA A 41 -14.03 -7.67 -9.36
CA ALA A 41 -14.28 -8.86 -8.56
C ALA A 41 -12.98 -9.33 -7.91
N LYS A 42 -11.88 -9.36 -8.68
CA LYS A 42 -10.53 -9.66 -8.16
C LYS A 42 -10.11 -8.66 -7.09
N HIS A 43 -10.38 -7.37 -7.30
CA HIS A 43 -10.05 -6.34 -6.32
C HIS A 43 -10.87 -6.51 -5.02
N ILE A 44 -12.18 -6.72 -5.10
CA ILE A 44 -13.03 -6.97 -3.91
C ILE A 44 -12.53 -8.21 -3.16
N HIS A 45 -12.25 -9.30 -3.88
CA HIS A 45 -11.73 -10.52 -3.27
C HIS A 45 -10.45 -10.24 -2.48
N LEU A 46 -9.52 -9.48 -3.07
CA LEU A 46 -8.32 -9.09 -2.35
C LEU A 46 -8.65 -8.29 -1.07
N MET A 47 -9.51 -7.26 -1.16
CA MET A 47 -9.87 -6.46 0.02
C MET A 47 -10.46 -7.33 1.14
N GLN A 48 -11.23 -8.37 0.80
CA GLN A 48 -11.75 -9.34 1.77
C GLN A 48 -10.63 -10.15 2.43
N THR A 49 -9.62 -10.61 1.68
CA THR A 49 -8.51 -11.38 2.26
C THR A 49 -7.76 -10.59 3.34
N LEU A 50 -7.57 -9.28 3.15
CA LEU A 50 -6.96 -8.40 4.14
C LEU A 50 -7.82 -8.23 5.41
N GLY A 51 -9.13 -8.40 5.30
CA GLY A 51 -10.05 -8.33 6.44
C GLY A 51 -9.97 -9.54 7.37
N HIS A 52 -9.49 -10.69 6.89
CA HIS A 52 -9.45 -11.96 7.62
C HIS A 52 -8.05 -12.32 8.16
N SER A 53 -7.09 -11.41 8.06
CA SER A 53 -5.71 -11.60 8.48
C SER A 53 -5.28 -10.46 9.41
N TYR A 54 -4.40 -10.76 10.36
CA TYR A 54 -4.10 -9.88 11.48
C TYR A 54 -2.61 -9.87 11.80
N LEU A 55 -2.13 -8.70 12.23
CA LEU A 55 -0.82 -8.47 12.80
C LEU A 55 -0.96 -8.34 14.32
N THR A 56 -0.11 -9.04 15.05
CA THR A 56 0.17 -8.69 16.44
C THR A 56 0.88 -7.33 16.52
N GLU A 57 0.80 -6.68 17.68
CA GLU A 57 1.54 -5.43 17.93
C GLU A 57 3.06 -5.60 17.67
N HIS A 58 3.62 -6.76 18.06
CA HIS A 58 5.03 -7.08 17.82
C HIS A 58 5.35 -7.13 16.32
N GLN A 59 4.54 -7.82 15.52
CA GLN A 59 4.75 -7.88 14.07
C GLN A 59 4.60 -6.49 13.43
N PHE A 60 3.63 -5.70 13.85
CA PHE A 60 3.47 -4.33 13.37
C PHE A 60 4.71 -3.46 13.68
N ALA A 61 5.21 -3.52 14.92
CA ALA A 61 6.41 -2.79 15.31
C ALA A 61 7.66 -3.26 14.53
N GLN A 62 7.80 -4.57 14.31
CA GLN A 62 8.86 -5.16 13.50
C GLN A 62 8.83 -4.63 12.06
N ILE A 63 7.66 -4.64 11.43
CA ILE A 63 7.44 -4.11 10.07
C ILE A 63 7.87 -2.64 10.00
N LEU A 64 7.40 -1.80 10.94
CA LEU A 64 7.80 -0.39 10.97
C LEU A 64 9.32 -0.23 11.09
N GLY A 65 9.96 -1.01 11.98
CA GLY A 65 11.41 -1.01 12.14
C GLY A 65 12.15 -1.38 10.85
N LYS A 66 11.72 -2.46 10.19
CA LYS A 66 12.27 -2.93 8.91
C LYS A 66 12.08 -1.92 7.79
N MET A 67 10.91 -1.27 7.71
CA MET A 67 10.66 -0.21 6.74
C MET A 67 11.62 0.98 6.91
N ARG A 68 11.94 1.37 8.16
CA ARG A 68 12.95 2.42 8.42
C ARG A 68 14.35 1.95 8.07
N LEU A 69 14.70 0.72 8.43
CA LEU A 69 15.99 0.14 8.10
C LEU A 69 16.21 0.05 6.58
N TYR A 70 15.17 -0.30 5.82
CA TYR A 70 15.22 -0.41 4.36
C TYR A 70 15.81 0.86 3.73
N GLN A 71 15.40 2.04 4.19
CA GLN A 71 15.88 3.33 3.69
C GLN A 71 17.38 3.56 3.91
N CYS A 72 17.97 2.88 4.90
CA CYS A 72 19.37 2.97 5.27
C CYS A 72 20.23 1.83 4.69
N LEU A 73 19.63 0.83 4.04
CA LEU A 73 20.36 -0.29 3.47
C LEU A 73 21.22 0.13 2.27
N PRO A 74 22.38 -0.52 2.05
CA PRO A 74 23.13 -0.35 0.82
C PRO A 74 22.28 -0.73 -0.40
N GLN A 75 22.45 -0.03 -1.52
CA GLN A 75 21.65 -0.25 -2.74
C GLN A 75 21.65 -1.71 -3.23
N GLY A 76 22.75 -2.45 -3.05
CA GLY A 76 22.82 -3.87 -3.41
C GLY A 76 21.84 -4.74 -2.64
N TYR A 77 21.66 -4.49 -1.35
CA TYR A 77 20.72 -5.21 -0.49
C TYR A 77 19.27 -4.77 -0.71
N GLN A 78 19.04 -3.48 -1.00
CA GLN A 78 17.69 -3.00 -1.32
C GLN A 78 17.13 -3.71 -2.56
N LYS A 79 17.97 -4.02 -3.56
CA LYS A 79 17.54 -4.72 -4.79
C LYS A 79 17.07 -6.16 -4.55
N SER A 80 17.48 -6.82 -3.46
CA SER A 80 17.04 -8.17 -3.14
C SER A 80 15.79 -8.21 -2.26
N ILE A 81 15.31 -7.06 -1.79
CA ILE A 81 14.10 -6.93 -0.97
C ILE A 81 13.00 -6.30 -1.83
N PRO A 82 11.71 -6.66 -1.64
CA PRO A 82 10.63 -5.98 -2.35
C PRO A 82 10.72 -4.47 -2.17
N ARG A 83 10.55 -3.75 -3.29
CA ARG A 83 10.69 -2.30 -3.34
C ARG A 83 9.75 -1.63 -2.34
N LEU A 84 10.27 -0.70 -1.55
CA LEU A 84 9.49 0.17 -0.67
C LEU A 84 9.64 1.62 -1.11
N LEU A 85 8.53 2.25 -1.50
CA LEU A 85 8.47 3.66 -1.91
C LEU A 85 7.95 4.59 -0.81
N ILE A 86 7.42 4.02 0.28
CA ILE A 86 7.01 4.77 1.46
C ILE A 86 8.24 5.39 2.14
N THR A 87 8.20 6.69 2.38
CA THR A 87 9.32 7.47 2.95
C THR A 87 9.35 7.42 4.48
N ASP A 88 10.47 7.78 5.12
CA ASP A 88 10.55 7.84 6.59
C ASP A 88 9.49 8.76 7.21
N THR A 89 9.18 9.89 6.56
CA THR A 89 8.10 10.78 7.01
C THR A 89 6.75 10.08 6.98
N GLN A 90 6.47 9.29 5.94
CA GLN A 90 5.22 8.53 5.83
C GLN A 90 5.17 7.36 6.82
N ILE A 91 6.28 6.67 7.05
CA ILE A 91 6.39 5.62 8.08
C ILE A 91 6.06 6.21 9.46
N ASN A 92 6.58 7.40 9.78
CA ASN A 92 6.22 8.09 11.03
C ASN A 92 4.73 8.46 11.08
N SER A 93 4.11 8.82 9.95
CA SER A 93 2.67 9.08 9.87
C SER A 93 1.84 7.80 10.12
N VAL A 94 2.26 6.65 9.59
CA VAL A 94 1.65 5.34 9.86
C VAL A 94 1.71 5.04 11.36
N ALA A 95 2.87 5.23 11.98
CA ALA A 95 3.04 5.00 13.42
C ALA A 95 2.12 5.91 14.26
N LYS A 96 1.99 7.20 13.90
CA LYS A 96 1.06 8.12 14.58
C LYS A 96 -0.40 7.68 14.41
N ALA A 97 -0.80 7.34 13.19
CA ALA A 97 -2.16 6.91 12.89
C ALA A 97 -2.51 5.57 13.55
N TYR A 98 -1.55 4.65 13.69
CA TYR A 98 -1.74 3.41 14.45
C TYR A 98 -2.17 3.66 15.91
N ILE A 99 -1.66 4.74 16.53
CA ILE A 99 -1.98 5.12 17.91
C ILE A 99 -3.26 5.97 17.99
N GLN A 100 -3.46 6.88 17.03
CA GLN A 100 -4.41 7.99 17.18
C GLN A 100 -5.66 7.88 16.29
N ASP A 101 -5.63 7.08 15.21
CA ASP A 101 -6.73 6.99 14.27
C ASP A 101 -7.89 6.17 14.85
N GLU A 102 -9.05 6.78 15.01
CA GLU A 102 -10.25 6.15 15.59
C GLU A 102 -10.79 4.99 14.75
N ASN A 103 -10.56 5.00 13.43
CA ASN A 103 -11.11 4.01 12.51
C ASN A 103 -10.11 2.88 12.24
N PHE A 104 -8.84 3.23 12.01
CA PHE A 104 -7.81 2.32 11.52
C PHE A 104 -6.68 2.04 12.53
N GLY A 105 -6.64 2.73 13.68
CA GLY A 105 -5.60 2.57 14.70
C GLY A 105 -5.69 1.24 15.47
N GLY A 106 -4.60 0.49 15.56
CA GLY A 106 -4.58 -0.85 16.17
C GLY A 106 -4.12 -0.91 17.62
N PHE A 107 -3.79 0.22 18.26
CA PHE A 107 -3.17 0.23 19.57
C PHE A 107 -4.01 -0.52 20.63
N GLY A 108 -3.36 -1.44 21.36
CA GLY A 108 -3.99 -2.23 22.41
C GLY A 108 -4.68 -3.52 21.93
N GLY A 109 -4.50 -3.92 20.66
CA GLY A 109 -5.00 -5.18 20.14
C GLY A 109 -4.36 -5.58 18.80
N ASP A 110 -4.88 -6.63 18.18
CA ASP A 110 -4.42 -7.06 16.87
C ASP A 110 -4.90 -6.09 15.77
N LEU A 111 -3.99 -5.77 14.84
CA LEU A 111 -4.25 -4.90 13.70
C LEU A 111 -4.60 -5.75 12.48
N SER A 112 -5.84 -5.67 11.99
CA SER A 112 -6.16 -6.37 10.74
C SER A 112 -5.36 -5.82 9.56
N MET A 113 -5.04 -6.68 8.58
CA MET A 113 -4.30 -6.27 7.39
C MET A 113 -5.07 -5.22 6.56
N TRP A 114 -6.40 -5.20 6.64
CA TRP A 114 -7.22 -4.13 6.08
C TRP A 114 -6.93 -2.79 6.73
N ARG A 115 -6.83 -2.74 8.06
CA ARG A 115 -6.50 -1.50 8.78
C ARG A 115 -5.06 -1.09 8.47
N PHE A 116 -4.11 -2.02 8.47
CA PHE A 116 -2.73 -1.75 8.07
C PHE A 116 -2.63 -1.15 6.65
N TYR A 117 -3.34 -1.72 5.67
CA TYR A 117 -3.43 -1.16 4.32
C TYR A 117 -3.96 0.29 4.32
N ASN A 118 -5.01 0.57 5.09
CA ASN A 118 -5.57 1.92 5.20
C ASN A 118 -4.60 2.91 5.90
N LEU A 119 -3.79 2.45 6.85
CA LEU A 119 -2.75 3.29 7.46
C LEU A 119 -1.67 3.66 6.44
N LEU A 120 -1.22 2.71 5.60
CA LEU A 120 -0.24 2.95 4.54
C LEU A 120 -0.75 3.94 3.48
N THR A 121 -1.95 3.68 2.93
CA THR A 121 -2.54 4.56 1.91
C THR A 121 -2.96 5.91 2.50
N GLY A 122 -3.36 5.94 3.77
CA GLY A 122 -3.61 7.16 4.53
C GLY A 122 -2.36 8.05 4.63
N ALA A 123 -1.21 7.47 4.98
CA ALA A 123 0.06 8.19 5.00
C ALA A 123 0.48 8.65 3.59
N ASN A 124 0.08 7.93 2.54
CA ASN A 124 0.40 8.32 1.17
C ASN A 124 -0.37 9.57 0.68
N LYS A 125 -1.47 9.97 1.33
CA LYS A 125 -2.25 11.17 0.93
C LYS A 125 -1.44 12.48 0.97
N SER A 126 -0.34 12.53 1.73
CA SER A 126 0.57 13.67 1.76
C SER A 126 1.61 13.69 0.64
N SER A 127 1.61 12.68 -0.24
CA SER A 127 2.50 12.63 -1.40
C SER A 127 2.14 13.70 -2.43
N TYR A 128 3.17 14.19 -3.12
CA TYR A 128 2.99 14.95 -4.35
C TYR A 128 2.28 14.11 -5.42
N ILE A 129 1.51 14.78 -6.28
CA ILE A 129 0.64 14.13 -7.27
C ILE A 129 1.40 13.24 -8.26
N ASP A 130 2.64 13.62 -8.58
CA ASP A 130 3.55 12.92 -9.49
C ASP A 130 3.97 11.52 -8.99
N SER A 131 3.90 11.30 -7.67
CA SER A 131 4.38 10.09 -6.99
C SER A 131 3.28 9.42 -6.16
N PHE A 132 2.10 10.04 -6.07
CA PHE A 132 0.96 9.54 -5.31
C PHE A 132 0.46 8.18 -5.81
N LEU A 133 0.34 8.01 -7.13
CA LEU A 133 -0.18 6.76 -7.70
C LEU A 133 0.83 5.61 -7.56
N ASP A 134 2.10 5.83 -7.89
CA ASP A 134 3.17 4.83 -7.70
C ASP A 134 3.27 4.37 -6.25
N ARG A 135 3.24 5.30 -5.31
CA ARG A 135 3.29 4.95 -3.88
C ARG A 135 2.01 4.27 -3.40
N SER A 136 0.84 4.58 -3.98
CA SER A 136 -0.42 3.90 -3.64
C SER A 136 -0.39 2.45 -4.10
N LEU A 137 0.09 2.20 -5.32
CA LEU A 137 0.31 0.85 -5.82
C LEU A 137 1.30 0.11 -4.92
N ASN A 138 2.45 0.72 -4.63
CA ASN A 138 3.44 0.07 -3.79
C ASN A 138 2.95 -0.18 -2.35
N ALA A 139 2.16 0.72 -1.76
CA ALA A 139 1.50 0.49 -0.47
C ALA A 139 0.59 -0.75 -0.52
N THR A 140 -0.13 -0.92 -1.62
CA THR A 140 -0.96 -2.11 -1.86
C THR A 140 -0.09 -3.36 -1.96
N GLU A 141 0.95 -3.35 -2.79
CA GLU A 141 1.88 -4.49 -2.96
C GLU A 141 2.52 -4.90 -1.63
N ILE A 142 2.89 -3.93 -0.80
CA ILE A 142 3.46 -4.15 0.53
C ILE A 142 2.43 -4.77 1.47
N ALA A 143 1.20 -4.25 1.53
CA ALA A 143 0.16 -4.80 2.37
C ALA A 143 -0.19 -6.25 1.97
N GLN A 144 -0.31 -6.52 0.67
CA GLN A 144 -0.56 -7.87 0.16
C GLN A 144 0.64 -8.80 0.40
N GLY A 145 1.85 -8.33 0.10
CA GLY A 145 3.08 -9.09 0.26
C GLY A 145 3.29 -9.53 1.69
N ILE A 146 3.16 -8.58 2.64
CA ILE A 146 3.21 -8.89 4.07
C ILE A 146 2.08 -9.84 4.45
N ASN A 147 0.85 -9.64 3.96
CA ASN A 147 -0.26 -10.55 4.23
C ASN A 147 0.06 -11.99 3.79
N MET A 148 0.62 -12.17 2.58
CA MET A 148 1.05 -13.48 2.09
C MET A 148 2.19 -14.05 2.93
N ALA A 149 3.14 -13.21 3.38
CA ALA A 149 4.25 -13.65 4.21
C ALA A 149 3.81 -14.14 5.60
N LEU A 150 2.76 -13.54 6.18
CA LEU A 150 2.13 -14.06 7.41
C LEU A 150 1.58 -15.48 7.23
N HIS A 151 1.27 -15.88 5.99
CA HIS A 151 0.78 -17.21 5.62
C HIS A 151 1.86 -18.09 4.95
N GLY A 152 3.14 -17.73 5.08
CA GLY A 152 4.28 -18.57 4.68
C GLY A 152 4.94 -18.22 3.35
N ASP A 153 4.55 -17.13 2.67
CA ASP A 153 5.27 -16.65 1.48
C ASP A 153 6.61 -15.98 1.86
N GLU A 154 7.70 -16.37 1.20
CA GLU A 154 9.05 -15.88 1.54
C GLU A 154 9.38 -14.52 0.93
N ARG A 155 8.64 -14.07 -0.10
CA ARG A 155 9.02 -12.89 -0.90
C ARG A 155 9.10 -11.61 -0.07
N TYR A 156 8.22 -11.46 0.91
CA TYR A 156 8.16 -10.30 1.80
C TYR A 156 8.54 -10.65 3.25
N SER A 157 9.07 -11.85 3.51
CA SER A 157 9.39 -12.32 4.86
C SER A 157 10.34 -11.38 5.59
N TRP A 158 11.28 -10.75 4.87
CA TRP A 158 12.24 -9.81 5.45
C TRP A 158 11.60 -8.68 6.29
N PHE A 159 10.37 -8.27 5.96
CA PHE A 159 9.63 -7.24 6.71
C PHE A 159 9.02 -7.75 8.02
N ILE A 160 8.79 -9.06 8.15
CA ILE A 160 8.14 -9.67 9.31
C ILE A 160 9.08 -10.56 10.16
N ASP A 161 10.20 -11.02 9.59
CA ASP A 161 11.29 -11.73 10.26
C ASP A 161 12.05 -10.80 11.23
#